data_AF-A0A816PBU4-F1
#
_entry.id   AF-A0A816PBU4-F1
#
_cell.length_a   1.000
_cell.length_b   1.000
_cell.length_c   1.000
_cell.angle_alpha   90.00
_cell.angle_beta   90.00
_cell.angle_gamma   90.00
#
_symmetry.space_group_name_H-M   'P 1'
#
loop_
_entity.id
_entity.type
_entity.pdbx_description
1 polymer ?
#
loop_
_entity_poly.entity_id
_entity_poly.type
_entity_poly.pdbx_seq_one_letter_code
_entity_poly.pdbx_strand_id
1 'polypeptide(L)'
;MHYTPLFPYFANVKTAFRILCDDYVTEDRGTGVVHQAPYFGEDDYRVCLAHGVINKDAASVICPIDAQCRFTAEVTDFQGQNVKDADKPIIKYLKEAKRLIHQAVVKHSYSFCWRSDTPLIYRAVPSWFVRVEGMIDRLLANNSKTYWVPDFVKEKRFANWLRDARDWAISRNRYWGNPMPLWISDDGHEVVCVGSIEELKCLTHNDGEKMSKRKRNYRDPMEIFDEFGADALRLYLITSPVVRGKPLKFKKEGVRDILKDVFLPWYNALRLLIQSCDQLKVNKKVNFIYDEKRLYYSMSSNSNVMDTWIVSYTQTLLDFVRKEMEAYRLYTVVPRLVKYIDMLTNWYVKLNKKRFKCETTLEDSLVSLNVLCYVLLTMAKLMAPFTPFLAEYMYQILRKLMPQPSSSLSPE
;
A
#
# COMPACT_ATOMS: atom_id res chain seq x y z
N MET A 1 -20.65 -33.14 -35.50
CA MET A 1 -21.01 -34.25 -34.58
C MET A 1 -21.92 -33.69 -33.49
N HIS A 2 -23.13 -34.23 -33.32
CA HIS A 2 -24.09 -33.79 -32.30
C HIS A 2 -24.10 -34.76 -31.13
N TYR A 3 -24.47 -34.28 -29.93
CA TYR A 3 -24.57 -35.11 -28.72
C TYR A 3 -25.89 -34.87 -28.01
N THR A 4 -26.34 -35.86 -27.23
CA THR A 4 -27.57 -35.75 -26.44
C THR A 4 -27.34 -34.83 -25.23
N PRO A 5 -28.15 -33.76 -25.04
CA PRO A 5 -27.98 -32.84 -23.92
C PRO A 5 -28.18 -33.52 -22.57
N LEU A 6 -27.48 -33.03 -21.54
CA LEU A 6 -27.58 -33.55 -20.16
C LEU A 6 -28.97 -33.30 -19.54
N PHE A 7 -29.59 -32.16 -19.87
CA PHE A 7 -30.90 -31.73 -19.39
C PHE A 7 -31.84 -31.43 -20.57
N PRO A 8 -33.16 -31.60 -20.40
CA PRO A 8 -34.12 -31.38 -21.48
C PRO A 8 -34.44 -29.89 -21.76
N TYR A 9 -34.14 -28.98 -20.81
CA TYR A 9 -34.65 -27.60 -20.77
C TYR A 9 -34.45 -26.76 -22.04
N PHE A 10 -33.32 -26.93 -22.71
CA PHE A 10 -32.96 -26.14 -23.90
C PHE A 10 -32.66 -27.01 -25.12
N ALA A 11 -33.12 -28.27 -25.13
CA ALA A 11 -32.80 -29.25 -26.19
C ALA A 11 -33.30 -28.84 -27.59
N ASN A 12 -34.20 -27.87 -27.67
CA ASN A 12 -34.76 -27.31 -28.90
C ASN A 12 -33.85 -26.30 -29.63
N VAL A 13 -32.72 -25.90 -29.04
CA VAL A 13 -31.78 -24.96 -29.68
C VAL A 13 -31.00 -25.67 -30.80
N LYS A 14 -31.39 -25.40 -32.05
CA LYS A 14 -30.88 -26.09 -33.26
C LYS A 14 -29.38 -25.89 -33.53
N THR A 15 -28.80 -24.78 -33.09
CA THR A 15 -27.37 -24.46 -33.30
C THR A 15 -26.45 -25.06 -32.23
N ALA A 16 -27.02 -25.61 -31.15
CA ALA A 16 -26.31 -26.09 -29.98
C ALA A 16 -26.10 -27.62 -29.98
N PHE A 17 -25.56 -28.14 -28.88
CA PHE A 17 -25.34 -29.58 -28.63
C PHE A 17 -24.53 -30.32 -29.71
N ARG A 18 -23.43 -29.67 -30.13
CA ARG A 18 -22.44 -30.21 -31.04
C ARG A 18 -21.04 -30.00 -30.51
N ILE A 19 -20.10 -30.82 -30.98
CA ILE A 19 -18.69 -30.70 -30.62
C ILE A 19 -18.08 -29.52 -31.37
N LEU A 20 -17.36 -28.68 -30.63
CA LEU A 20 -16.60 -27.54 -31.12
C LEU A 20 -15.10 -27.79 -30.92
N CYS A 21 -14.27 -27.19 -31.76
CA CYS A 21 -12.81 -27.24 -31.62
C CYS A 21 -12.28 -25.84 -31.32
N ASP A 22 -11.36 -25.74 -30.36
CA ASP A 22 -10.65 -24.52 -29.99
C ASP A 22 -9.34 -24.90 -29.27
N ASP A 23 -8.33 -24.03 -29.35
CA ASP A 23 -6.97 -24.32 -28.89
C ASP A 23 -6.74 -24.07 -27.39
N TYR A 24 -7.74 -23.53 -26.68
CA TYR A 24 -7.62 -23.25 -25.23
C TYR A 24 -7.68 -24.50 -24.34
N VAL A 25 -8.10 -25.65 -24.88
CA VAL A 25 -8.24 -26.89 -24.13
C VAL A 25 -6.88 -27.56 -23.96
N THR A 26 -6.50 -27.84 -22.72
CA THR A 26 -5.19 -28.43 -22.39
C THR A 26 -5.30 -29.90 -21.98
N GLU A 27 -4.20 -30.65 -22.11
CA GLU A 27 -4.11 -32.06 -21.74
C GLU A 27 -3.78 -32.30 -20.25
N ASP A 28 -3.39 -31.24 -19.52
CA ASP A 28 -2.91 -31.35 -18.14
C ASP A 28 -4.03 -31.53 -17.10
N ARG A 29 -5.29 -31.21 -17.45
CA ARG A 29 -6.43 -31.24 -16.53
C ARG A 29 -7.73 -31.69 -17.20
N GLY A 30 -8.57 -32.37 -16.42
CA GLY A 30 -9.89 -32.81 -16.87
C GLY A 30 -9.81 -34.00 -17.81
N THR A 31 -10.61 -33.98 -18.87
CA THR A 31 -10.76 -35.10 -19.82
C THR A 31 -10.36 -34.73 -21.25
N GLY A 32 -9.82 -33.54 -21.47
CA GLY A 32 -9.62 -32.98 -22.81
C GLY A 32 -10.91 -32.57 -23.54
N VAL A 33 -12.07 -32.63 -22.86
CA VAL A 33 -13.38 -32.16 -23.38
C VAL A 33 -14.01 -31.24 -22.35
N VAL A 34 -14.29 -30.00 -22.75
CA VAL A 34 -14.78 -28.95 -21.84
C VAL A 34 -16.24 -28.62 -22.12
N HIS A 35 -17.08 -28.67 -21.07
CA HIS A 35 -18.47 -28.21 -21.15
C HIS A 35 -18.52 -26.70 -21.39
N GLN A 36 -19.36 -26.28 -22.35
CA GLN A 36 -19.54 -24.88 -22.72
C GLN A 36 -20.85 -24.33 -22.14
N ALA A 37 -20.75 -23.25 -21.37
CA ALA A 37 -21.86 -22.46 -20.86
C ALA A 37 -21.62 -20.97 -21.23
N PRO A 38 -21.99 -20.53 -22.45
CA PRO A 38 -21.50 -19.27 -23.04
C PRO A 38 -21.70 -18.00 -22.22
N TYR A 39 -22.67 -17.96 -21.30
CA TYR A 39 -22.96 -16.78 -20.49
C TYR A 39 -22.34 -16.84 -19.08
N PHE A 40 -21.52 -17.85 -18.79
CA PHE A 40 -20.87 -18.10 -17.50
C PHE A 40 -19.34 -18.26 -17.59
N GLY A 41 -18.77 -18.13 -18.80
CA GLY A 41 -17.33 -18.17 -19.04
C GLY A 41 -16.95 -17.30 -20.24
N GLU A 42 -15.79 -16.65 -20.18
CA GLU A 42 -15.30 -15.77 -21.27
C GLU A 42 -14.90 -16.59 -22.51
N ASP A 43 -14.13 -17.67 -22.32
CA ASP A 43 -13.80 -18.59 -23.41
C ASP A 43 -15.04 -19.26 -23.97
N ASP A 44 -15.97 -19.69 -23.12
CA ASP A 44 -17.23 -20.28 -23.55
C ASP A 44 -18.02 -19.33 -24.45
N TYR A 45 -18.08 -18.04 -24.07
CA TYR A 45 -18.70 -17.00 -24.88
C TYR A 45 -18.00 -16.87 -26.23
N ARG A 46 -16.67 -16.73 -26.22
CA ARG A 46 -15.84 -16.55 -27.43
C ARG A 46 -16.00 -17.71 -28.40
N VAL A 47 -15.87 -18.95 -27.92
CA VAL A 47 -15.93 -20.17 -28.75
C VAL A 47 -17.34 -20.38 -29.30
N CYS A 48 -18.37 -20.27 -28.46
CA CYS A 48 -19.75 -20.40 -28.92
C CYS A 48 -20.15 -19.30 -29.91
N LEU A 49 -19.61 -18.09 -29.76
CA LEU A 49 -19.84 -17.01 -30.72
C LEU A 49 -19.13 -17.26 -32.05
N ALA A 50 -17.85 -17.65 -32.01
CA ALA A 50 -17.06 -17.93 -33.22
C ALA A 50 -17.66 -19.05 -34.07
N HIS A 51 -18.25 -20.07 -33.42
CA HIS A 51 -18.89 -21.19 -34.10
C HIS A 51 -20.40 -20.96 -34.39
N GLY A 52 -20.96 -19.79 -34.08
CA GLY A 52 -22.37 -19.46 -34.35
C GLY A 52 -23.38 -20.26 -33.52
N VAL A 53 -22.99 -20.73 -32.33
CA VAL A 53 -23.92 -21.28 -31.34
C VAL A 53 -24.74 -20.16 -30.69
N ILE A 54 -24.09 -19.02 -30.43
CA ILE A 54 -24.72 -17.78 -29.98
C ILE A 54 -24.43 -16.66 -30.98
N ASN A 55 -25.27 -15.63 -31.00
CA ASN A 55 -25.09 -14.43 -31.80
C ASN A 55 -24.99 -13.20 -30.90
N LYS A 56 -24.24 -12.17 -31.32
CA LYS A 56 -24.14 -10.91 -30.57
C LYS A 56 -25.50 -10.21 -30.42
N ASP A 57 -26.30 -10.27 -31.48
CA ASP A 57 -27.62 -9.61 -31.57
C ASP A 57 -28.76 -10.59 -31.26
N ALA A 58 -28.48 -11.69 -30.55
CA ALA A 58 -29.52 -12.64 -30.19
C ALA A 58 -30.57 -11.94 -29.31
N ALA A 59 -31.81 -11.90 -29.80
CA ALA A 59 -32.94 -11.29 -29.09
C ALA A 59 -33.24 -11.92 -27.73
N SER A 60 -32.70 -13.12 -27.44
CA SER A 60 -32.82 -13.79 -26.15
C SER A 60 -31.48 -14.41 -25.73
N VAL A 61 -30.97 -13.96 -24.59
CA VAL A 61 -29.79 -14.51 -23.91
C VAL A 61 -30.24 -15.63 -22.99
N ILE A 62 -29.70 -16.84 -23.19
CA ILE A 62 -30.02 -18.01 -22.35
C ILE A 62 -29.19 -17.95 -21.07
N CYS A 63 -29.69 -17.22 -20.06
CA CYS A 63 -29.10 -17.15 -18.74
C CYS A 63 -30.15 -17.54 -17.68
N PRO A 64 -30.27 -18.84 -17.34
CA PRO A 64 -31.36 -19.35 -16.49
C PRO A 64 -31.17 -19.08 -14.99
N ILE A 65 -30.58 -17.93 -14.64
CA ILE A 65 -30.25 -17.52 -13.28
C ILE A 65 -30.56 -16.02 -13.10
N ASP A 66 -31.29 -15.70 -12.04
CA ASP A 66 -31.67 -14.33 -11.68
C ASP A 66 -30.52 -13.51 -11.05
N ALA A 67 -30.80 -12.26 -10.68
CA ALA A 67 -29.81 -11.36 -10.08
C ALA A 67 -29.34 -11.80 -8.67
N GLN A 68 -30.10 -12.67 -8.01
CA GLN A 68 -29.82 -13.25 -6.69
C GLN A 68 -29.14 -14.62 -6.79
N CYS A 69 -28.70 -14.99 -8.01
CA CYS A 69 -28.06 -16.27 -8.30
C CYS A 69 -28.97 -17.48 -8.02
N ARG A 70 -30.28 -17.36 -8.31
CA ARG A 70 -31.25 -18.45 -8.23
C ARG A 70 -31.75 -18.86 -9.60
N PHE A 71 -32.02 -20.15 -9.79
CA PHE A 71 -32.54 -20.66 -11.06
C PHE A 71 -33.92 -20.10 -11.42
N THR A 72 -34.10 -19.74 -12.69
CA THR A 72 -35.36 -19.21 -13.24
C THR A 72 -36.33 -20.34 -13.63
N ALA A 73 -37.52 -20.00 -14.12
CA ALA A 73 -38.60 -20.96 -14.40
C ALA A 73 -38.27 -21.97 -15.50
N GLU A 74 -37.32 -21.66 -16.39
CA GLU A 74 -36.86 -22.54 -17.46
C GLU A 74 -36.17 -23.80 -16.92
N VAL A 75 -35.60 -23.76 -15.72
CA VAL A 75 -34.94 -24.89 -15.04
C VAL A 75 -35.87 -25.42 -13.96
N THR A 76 -36.86 -26.21 -14.37
CA THR A 76 -37.99 -26.60 -13.52
C THR A 76 -37.59 -27.37 -12.27
N ASP A 77 -36.64 -28.31 -12.37
CA ASP A 77 -36.28 -29.18 -11.23
C ASP A 77 -35.55 -28.43 -10.11
N PHE A 78 -34.97 -27.26 -10.40
CA PHE A 78 -34.13 -26.49 -9.46
C PHE A 78 -34.61 -25.05 -9.28
N GLN A 79 -35.80 -24.71 -9.78
CA GLN A 79 -36.35 -23.35 -9.77
C GLN A 79 -36.29 -22.71 -8.37
N GLY A 80 -35.81 -21.47 -8.30
CA GLY A 80 -35.72 -20.68 -7.06
C GLY A 80 -34.60 -21.07 -6.11
N GLN A 81 -33.87 -22.16 -6.36
CA GLN A 81 -32.70 -22.57 -5.56
C GLN A 81 -31.47 -21.75 -5.93
N ASN A 82 -30.64 -21.40 -4.94
CA ASN A 82 -29.36 -20.77 -5.21
C ASN A 82 -28.42 -21.75 -5.92
N VAL A 83 -27.61 -21.25 -6.86
CA VAL A 83 -26.67 -22.05 -7.66
C VAL A 83 -25.75 -22.96 -6.85
N LYS A 84 -25.29 -22.54 -5.65
CA LYS A 84 -24.44 -23.38 -4.81
C LYS A 84 -25.21 -24.43 -4.02
N ASP A 85 -26.45 -24.14 -3.62
CA ASP A 85 -27.31 -25.10 -2.94
C ASP A 85 -27.79 -26.19 -3.89
N ALA A 86 -27.94 -25.85 -5.18
CA ALA A 86 -28.37 -26.75 -6.25
C ALA A 86 -27.32 -27.79 -6.66
N ASP A 87 -26.04 -27.64 -6.29
CA ASP A 87 -24.97 -28.58 -6.65
C ASP A 87 -25.31 -30.02 -6.22
N LYS A 88 -25.81 -30.21 -5.00
CA LYS A 88 -26.19 -31.54 -4.47
C LYS A 88 -27.40 -32.14 -5.21
N PRO A 89 -28.54 -31.41 -5.38
CA PRO A 89 -29.64 -31.85 -6.23
C PRO A 89 -29.24 -32.21 -7.67
N ILE A 90 -28.40 -31.39 -8.32
CA ILE A 90 -27.92 -31.63 -9.69
C ILE A 90 -27.13 -32.93 -9.78
N ILE A 91 -26.20 -33.18 -8.84
CA ILE A 91 -25.43 -34.43 -8.79
C ILE A 91 -26.37 -35.63 -8.61
N LYS A 92 -27.37 -35.51 -7.73
CA LYS A 92 -28.36 -36.57 -7.52
C LYS A 92 -29.14 -36.89 -8.80
N TYR A 93 -29.63 -35.86 -9.50
CA TYR A 93 -30.32 -36.00 -10.78
C TYR A 93 -29.46 -36.73 -11.82
N LEU A 94 -28.20 -36.31 -12.00
CA LEU A 94 -27.29 -36.92 -12.98
C LEU A 94 -26.95 -38.37 -12.65
N LYS A 95 -26.86 -38.70 -11.35
CA LYS A 95 -26.67 -40.08 -10.87
C LYS A 95 -27.89 -40.95 -11.18
N GLU A 96 -29.10 -40.46 -10.89
CA GLU A 96 -30.36 -41.16 -11.18
C GLU A 96 -30.58 -41.35 -12.68
N ALA A 97 -30.20 -40.36 -13.49
CA ALA A 97 -30.22 -40.44 -14.95
C ALA A 97 -29.12 -41.35 -15.54
N LYS A 98 -28.26 -41.97 -14.71
CA LYS A 98 -27.11 -42.82 -15.11
C LYS A 98 -26.14 -42.10 -16.06
N ARG A 99 -25.96 -40.79 -15.89
CA ARG A 99 -25.05 -39.94 -16.70
C ARG A 99 -23.83 -39.43 -15.93
N LEU A 100 -23.71 -39.80 -14.65
CA LEU A 100 -22.57 -39.47 -13.80
C LEU A 100 -21.55 -40.62 -13.81
N ILE A 101 -20.36 -40.38 -14.37
CA ILE A 101 -19.29 -41.39 -14.47
C ILE A 101 -18.39 -41.38 -13.24
N HIS A 102 -17.99 -40.19 -12.77
CA HIS A 102 -17.06 -40.03 -11.65
C HIS A 102 -17.45 -38.83 -10.80
N GLN A 103 -17.28 -38.95 -9.47
CA GLN A 103 -17.54 -37.89 -8.51
C GLN A 103 -16.40 -37.85 -7.49
N ALA A 104 -15.77 -36.68 -7.33
CA ALA A 104 -14.70 -36.44 -6.37
C ALA A 104 -14.77 -35.00 -5.83
N VAL A 105 -14.04 -34.73 -4.75
CA VAL A 105 -13.88 -33.40 -4.17
C VAL A 105 -12.49 -32.87 -4.52
N VAL A 106 -12.42 -31.65 -5.04
CA VAL A 106 -11.16 -31.00 -5.46
C VAL A 106 -10.92 -29.75 -4.62
N LYS A 107 -9.70 -29.62 -4.10
CA LYS A 107 -9.25 -28.40 -3.42
C LYS A 107 -8.57 -27.47 -4.42
N HIS A 108 -9.12 -26.28 -4.60
CA HIS A 108 -8.57 -25.26 -5.50
C HIS A 108 -8.79 -23.85 -4.96
N SER A 109 -8.14 -22.86 -5.58
CA SER A 109 -8.44 -21.45 -5.36
C SER A 109 -9.71 -21.07 -6.11
N TYR A 110 -10.64 -20.39 -5.43
CA TYR A 110 -11.87 -19.90 -5.99
C TYR A 110 -12.03 -18.41 -5.68
N SER A 111 -12.71 -17.66 -6.56
CA SER A 111 -12.85 -16.21 -6.42
C SER A 111 -13.97 -15.84 -5.46
N PHE A 112 -13.69 -14.90 -4.54
CA PHE A 112 -14.64 -14.41 -3.54
C PHE A 112 -14.78 -12.89 -3.63
N CYS A 113 -15.94 -12.39 -3.23
CA CYS A 113 -16.17 -10.96 -3.11
C CYS A 113 -15.25 -10.39 -2.01
N TRP A 114 -14.38 -9.45 -2.36
CA TRP A 114 -13.42 -8.81 -1.45
C TRP A 114 -14.04 -8.07 -0.25
N ARG A 115 -15.37 -7.90 -0.25
CA ARG A 115 -16.11 -7.19 0.81
C ARG A 115 -17.04 -8.08 1.63
N SER A 116 -17.70 -9.05 1.01
CA SER A 116 -18.71 -9.89 1.67
C SER A 116 -18.26 -11.34 1.88
N ASP A 117 -17.09 -11.72 1.36
CA ASP A 117 -16.57 -13.09 1.39
C ASP A 117 -17.56 -14.13 0.83
N THR A 118 -18.45 -13.70 -0.06
CA THR A 118 -19.38 -14.59 -0.80
C THR A 118 -18.71 -15.11 -2.07
N PRO A 119 -18.91 -16.39 -2.45
CA PRO A 119 -18.38 -16.94 -3.70
C PRO A 119 -18.87 -16.15 -4.92
N LEU A 120 -17.96 -15.78 -5.82
CA LEU A 120 -18.33 -15.13 -7.07
C LEU A 120 -18.77 -16.15 -8.13
N ILE A 121 -19.63 -15.71 -9.02
CA ILE A 121 -19.96 -16.42 -10.26
C ILE A 121 -19.75 -15.45 -11.43
N TYR A 122 -19.28 -15.98 -12.55
CA TYR A 122 -19.26 -15.26 -13.80
C TYR A 122 -20.64 -15.37 -14.43
N ARG A 123 -21.21 -14.22 -14.82
CA ARG A 123 -22.50 -14.15 -15.49
C ARG A 123 -22.49 -12.97 -16.45
N ALA A 124 -22.96 -13.18 -17.67
CA ALA A 124 -23.17 -12.09 -18.61
C ALA A 124 -24.20 -11.10 -18.04
N VAL A 125 -23.78 -9.85 -17.87
CA VAL A 125 -24.63 -8.74 -17.44
C VAL A 125 -24.34 -7.51 -18.30
N PRO A 126 -25.35 -6.72 -18.66
CA PRO A 126 -25.11 -5.45 -19.32
C PRO A 126 -24.30 -4.54 -18.39
N SER A 127 -23.23 -3.96 -18.91
CA SER A 127 -22.31 -3.12 -18.16
C SER A 127 -21.68 -2.08 -19.09
N TRP A 128 -21.32 -0.92 -18.53
CA TRP A 128 -20.55 0.11 -19.21
C TRP A 128 -19.06 -0.13 -19.01
N PHE A 129 -18.31 -0.03 -20.10
CA PHE A 129 -16.87 -0.28 -20.13
C PHE A 129 -16.12 0.96 -20.64
N VAL A 130 -14.93 1.18 -20.10
CA VAL A 130 -13.94 2.07 -20.71
C VAL A 130 -12.97 1.21 -21.50
N ARG A 131 -12.76 1.58 -22.77
CA ARG A 131 -11.84 0.87 -23.66
C ARG A 131 -10.39 1.06 -23.23
N VAL A 132 -9.85 0.12 -22.47
CA VAL A 132 -8.47 0.14 -21.94
C VAL A 132 -7.51 -0.55 -22.89
N GLU A 133 -7.95 -1.58 -23.60
CA GLU A 133 -7.11 -2.36 -24.50
C GLU A 133 -6.44 -1.48 -25.57
N GLY A 134 -7.18 -0.49 -26.09
CA GLY A 134 -6.68 0.48 -27.06
C GLY A 134 -5.67 1.49 -26.52
N MET A 135 -5.42 1.52 -25.21
CA MET A 135 -4.47 2.45 -24.59
C MET A 135 -3.35 1.76 -23.81
N ILE A 136 -3.21 0.43 -23.89
CA ILE A 136 -2.18 -0.35 -23.18
C ILE A 136 -0.78 0.19 -23.48
N ASP A 137 -0.44 0.43 -24.76
CA ASP A 137 0.89 0.94 -25.14
C ASP A 137 1.18 2.31 -24.52
N ARG A 138 0.18 3.19 -24.49
CA ARG A 138 0.30 4.51 -23.85
C ARG A 138 0.49 4.38 -22.34
N LEU A 139 -0.24 3.46 -21.69
CA LEU A 139 -0.11 3.20 -20.25
C LEU A 139 1.28 2.65 -19.91
N LEU A 140 1.80 1.72 -20.71
CA LEU A 140 3.15 1.17 -20.55
C LEU A 140 4.24 2.23 -20.79
N ALA A 141 4.08 3.05 -21.83
CA ALA A 141 5.00 4.16 -22.13
C ALA A 141 4.98 5.25 -21.05
N ASN A 142 3.85 5.49 -20.41
CA ASN A 142 3.78 6.42 -19.28
C ASN A 142 4.36 5.77 -18.01
N ASN A 143 4.08 4.50 -17.76
CA ASN A 143 4.65 3.76 -16.64
C ASN A 143 6.18 3.73 -16.70
N SER A 144 6.79 3.57 -17.88
CA SER A 144 8.25 3.55 -18.03
C SER A 144 8.91 4.88 -17.62
N LYS A 145 8.25 6.01 -17.88
CA LYS A 145 8.70 7.36 -17.49
C LYS A 145 8.60 7.64 -15.99
N THR A 146 7.92 6.78 -15.22
CA THR A 146 7.77 6.95 -13.78
C THR A 146 8.89 6.27 -13.00
N TYR A 147 9.25 6.87 -11.87
CA TYR A 147 10.23 6.31 -10.93
C TYR A 147 9.51 5.58 -9.79
N TRP A 148 9.91 4.34 -9.53
CA TRP A 148 9.31 3.49 -8.51
C TRP A 148 10.39 2.89 -7.64
N VAL A 149 10.12 2.83 -6.34
CA VAL A 149 10.97 2.11 -5.39
C VAL A 149 10.10 1.07 -4.69
N PRO A 150 10.38 -0.24 -4.83
CA PRO A 150 11.45 -0.87 -5.62
C PRO A 150 11.09 -1.10 -7.11
N ASP A 151 12.10 -1.08 -7.99
CA ASP A 151 11.94 -1.14 -9.46
C ASP A 151 11.17 -2.36 -9.96
N PHE A 152 11.35 -3.52 -9.34
CA PHE A 152 10.68 -4.77 -9.77
C PHE A 152 9.14 -4.68 -9.69
N VAL A 153 8.59 -3.79 -8.86
CA VAL A 153 7.14 -3.59 -8.76
C VAL A 153 6.62 -2.94 -10.04
N LYS A 154 7.34 -1.95 -10.56
CA LYS A 154 7.03 -1.28 -11.84
C LYS A 154 7.13 -2.25 -13.00
N GLU A 155 8.26 -2.92 -13.13
CA GLU A 155 8.61 -3.70 -14.33
C GLU A 155 7.94 -5.06 -14.41
N LYS A 156 7.74 -5.71 -13.26
CA LYS A 156 7.17 -7.06 -13.21
C LYS A 156 5.71 -7.02 -12.81
N ARG A 157 5.40 -6.55 -11.60
CA ARG A 157 4.01 -6.67 -11.10
C ARG A 157 3.04 -5.80 -11.87
N PHE A 158 3.32 -4.50 -11.95
CA PHE A 158 2.39 -3.56 -12.54
C PHE A 158 2.42 -3.57 -14.07
N ALA A 159 3.61 -3.60 -14.69
CA ALA A 159 3.69 -3.66 -16.16
C ALA A 159 3.18 -4.98 -16.74
N ASN A 160 3.37 -6.13 -16.09
CA ASN A 160 2.74 -7.38 -16.57
C ASN A 160 1.21 -7.27 -16.48
N TRP A 161 0.69 -6.75 -15.37
CA TRP A 161 -0.75 -6.53 -15.23
C TRP A 161 -1.33 -5.57 -16.29
N LEU A 162 -0.59 -4.52 -16.65
CA LEU A 162 -0.99 -3.59 -17.71
C LEU A 162 -1.00 -4.24 -19.11
N ARG A 163 -0.06 -5.16 -19.40
CA ARG A 163 0.00 -5.88 -20.68
C ARG A 163 -1.22 -6.77 -20.92
N ASP A 164 -1.71 -7.38 -19.86
CA ASP A 164 -2.86 -8.29 -19.91
C ASP A 164 -4.17 -7.60 -19.52
N ALA A 165 -4.17 -6.27 -19.40
CA ALA A 165 -5.34 -5.52 -18.99
C ALA A 165 -6.48 -5.64 -20.02
N ARG A 166 -7.69 -5.88 -19.51
CA ARG A 166 -8.93 -5.88 -20.30
C ARG A 166 -9.68 -4.56 -20.11
N ASP A 167 -10.68 -4.34 -20.95
CA ASP A 167 -11.57 -3.20 -20.82
C ASP A 167 -12.18 -3.09 -19.42
N TRP A 168 -12.17 -1.87 -18.88
CA TRP A 168 -12.52 -1.65 -17.49
C TRP A 168 -14.03 -1.49 -17.34
N ALA A 169 -14.68 -2.48 -16.74
CA ALA A 169 -16.08 -2.37 -16.32
C ALA A 169 -16.23 -1.31 -15.22
N ILE A 170 -16.87 -0.19 -15.52
CA ILE A 170 -17.03 0.96 -14.60
C ILE A 170 -18.42 1.04 -13.96
N SER A 171 -19.48 0.54 -14.62
CA SER A 171 -20.84 0.60 -14.05
C SER A 171 -21.00 -0.35 -12.88
N ARG A 172 -21.77 0.07 -11.87
CA ARG A 172 -22.11 -0.76 -10.71
C ARG A 172 -23.58 -0.57 -10.37
N ASN A 173 -24.31 -1.67 -10.23
CA ASN A 173 -25.72 -1.65 -9.79
C ASN A 173 -25.79 -1.41 -8.28
N ARG A 174 -25.55 -0.17 -7.84
CA ARG A 174 -25.47 0.25 -6.43
C ARG A 174 -26.13 1.61 -6.23
N TYR A 175 -26.71 1.81 -5.04
CA TYR A 175 -27.34 3.08 -4.67
C TYR A 175 -26.35 4.18 -4.25
N TRP A 176 -25.26 3.80 -3.58
CA TRP A 176 -24.26 4.75 -3.08
C TRP A 176 -23.05 4.80 -4.01
N GLY A 177 -22.88 5.92 -4.71
CA GLY A 177 -21.77 6.18 -5.63
C GLY A 177 -22.01 7.46 -6.41
N ASN A 178 -21.07 7.78 -7.30
CA ASN A 178 -21.27 8.84 -8.29
C ASN A 178 -22.17 8.26 -9.40
N PRO A 179 -23.36 8.82 -9.65
CA PRO A 179 -24.19 8.41 -10.78
C PRO A 179 -23.39 8.56 -12.08
N MET A 180 -23.56 7.61 -13.00
CA MET A 180 -23.04 7.79 -14.35
C MET A 180 -23.86 8.88 -15.03
N PRO A 181 -23.23 9.91 -15.64
CA PRO A 181 -23.96 11.03 -16.21
C PRO A 181 -24.47 10.69 -17.62
N LEU A 182 -25.17 9.57 -17.75
CA LEU A 182 -25.75 9.10 -19.00
C LEU A 182 -27.27 9.14 -18.88
N TRP A 183 -27.90 9.89 -19.78
CA TRP A 183 -29.35 9.91 -19.97
C TRP A 183 -29.65 9.16 -21.26
N ILE A 184 -30.61 8.22 -21.19
CA ILE A 184 -30.96 7.33 -22.29
C ILE A 184 -32.44 7.54 -22.57
N SER A 185 -32.82 7.65 -23.85
CA SER A 185 -34.22 7.69 -24.26
C SER A 185 -34.94 6.38 -23.93
N ASP A 186 -36.28 6.44 -23.81
CA ASP A 186 -37.08 5.24 -23.47
C ASP A 186 -36.97 4.13 -24.54
N ASP A 187 -36.71 4.49 -25.80
CA ASP A 187 -36.46 3.57 -26.91
C ASP A 187 -34.99 3.08 -26.99
N GLY A 188 -34.10 3.62 -26.16
CA GLY A 188 -32.69 3.25 -26.09
C GLY A 188 -31.82 3.73 -27.24
N HIS A 189 -32.36 4.54 -28.17
CA HIS A 189 -31.64 5.00 -29.36
C HIS A 189 -30.78 6.24 -29.13
N GLU A 190 -31.16 7.10 -28.19
CA GLU A 190 -30.42 8.32 -27.86
C GLU A 190 -29.75 8.17 -26.49
N VAL A 191 -28.46 8.46 -26.45
CA VAL A 191 -27.66 8.47 -25.21
C VAL A 191 -26.91 9.81 -25.12
N VAL A 192 -27.26 10.62 -24.13
CA VAL A 192 -26.61 11.91 -23.86
C VAL A 192 -25.71 11.78 -22.63
N CYS A 193 -24.45 12.17 -22.75
CA CYS A 193 -23.48 12.19 -21.66
C CYS A 193 -23.28 13.62 -21.16
N VAL A 194 -23.76 13.94 -19.96
CA VAL A 194 -23.67 15.31 -19.40
C VAL A 194 -22.36 15.49 -18.65
N GLY A 195 -21.51 16.39 -19.14
CA GLY A 195 -20.14 16.58 -18.65
C GLY A 195 -20.03 17.39 -17.36
N SER A 196 -21.07 18.14 -16.97
CA SER A 196 -21.01 19.00 -15.78
C SER A 196 -22.35 19.24 -15.12
N ILE A 197 -22.30 19.69 -13.86
CA ILE A 197 -23.49 20.14 -13.12
C ILE A 197 -24.11 21.36 -13.82
N GLU A 198 -23.30 22.25 -14.38
CA GLU A 198 -23.79 23.43 -15.11
C GLU A 198 -24.57 23.03 -16.35
N GLU A 199 -24.00 22.16 -17.18
CA GLU A 199 -24.69 21.58 -18.35
C GLU A 199 -25.98 20.88 -17.95
N LEU A 200 -25.96 20.12 -16.84
CA LEU A 200 -27.16 19.49 -16.30
C LEU A 200 -28.21 20.52 -15.88
N LYS A 201 -27.81 21.59 -15.19
CA LYS A 201 -28.71 22.69 -14.76
C LYS A 201 -29.28 23.45 -15.94
N CYS A 202 -28.48 23.70 -16.97
CA CYS A 202 -28.94 24.28 -18.23
C CYS A 202 -30.00 23.38 -18.90
N LEU A 203 -29.80 22.06 -18.88
CA LEU A 203 -30.72 21.09 -19.46
C LEU A 203 -31.97 20.81 -18.60
N THR A 204 -31.92 21.03 -17.29
CA THR A 204 -32.98 20.63 -16.33
C THR A 204 -33.65 21.79 -15.59
N HIS A 205 -33.17 23.02 -15.77
CA HIS A 205 -33.68 24.25 -15.19
C HIS A 205 -33.95 24.20 -13.66
N ASN A 206 -33.11 23.52 -12.88
CA ASN A 206 -33.29 23.44 -11.41
C ASN A 206 -31.97 23.33 -10.62
N ASP A 207 -31.90 24.06 -9.50
CA ASP A 207 -30.76 24.12 -8.56
C ASP A 207 -31.05 23.29 -7.30
N GLY A 208 -30.31 22.20 -7.06
CA GLY A 208 -30.49 21.33 -5.88
C GLY A 208 -29.20 21.10 -5.07
N GLU A 209 -29.29 21.26 -3.75
CA GLU A 209 -28.20 21.03 -2.78
C GLU A 209 -28.16 19.59 -2.21
N LYS A 210 -26.98 19.15 -1.71
CA LYS A 210 -26.75 17.80 -1.13
C LYS A 210 -26.14 17.86 0.29
N MET A 211 -26.56 16.94 1.16
CA MET A 211 -25.96 16.65 2.47
C MET A 211 -25.50 15.18 2.64
N SER A 212 -24.58 14.95 3.59
CA SER A 212 -23.96 13.66 3.92
C SER A 212 -23.57 13.59 5.41
N LYS A 213 -23.55 12.38 6.01
CA LYS A 213 -22.42 11.89 6.85
C LYS A 213 -22.53 10.42 7.32
N ARG A 214 -21.37 9.75 7.16
CA ARG A 214 -20.62 8.85 8.09
C ARG A 214 -21.30 7.68 8.83
N LYS A 215 -20.65 6.52 8.70
CA LYS A 215 -20.28 5.64 9.83
C LYS A 215 -18.87 5.06 9.60
N ARG A 216 -17.99 5.15 10.61
CA ARG A 216 -16.64 4.57 10.67
C ARG A 216 -16.66 3.42 11.67
N ASN A 217 -16.06 2.28 11.33
CA ASN A 217 -15.84 1.20 12.29
C ASN A 217 -14.48 0.54 12.01
N TYR A 218 -13.48 0.81 12.86
CA TYR A 218 -12.17 0.14 12.87
C TYR A 218 -11.65 0.06 14.31
N ARG A 219 -10.87 -0.99 14.64
CA ARG A 219 -10.18 -1.13 15.94
C ARG A 219 -9.07 -0.09 16.07
N ASP A 220 -8.96 0.47 17.27
CA ASP A 220 -8.23 1.72 17.49
C ASP A 220 -6.70 1.52 17.47
N PRO A 221 -5.98 2.15 16.52
CA PRO A 221 -4.52 2.20 16.54
C PRO A 221 -3.94 2.85 17.80
N MET A 222 -4.74 3.62 18.54
CA MET A 222 -4.30 4.43 19.69
C MET A 222 -3.65 3.62 20.82
N GLU A 223 -4.03 2.37 21.04
CA GLU A 223 -3.42 1.55 22.10
C GLU A 223 -1.90 1.40 21.93
N ILE A 224 -1.41 1.30 20.69
CA ILE A 224 0.04 1.20 20.40
C ILE A 224 0.72 2.57 20.52
N PHE A 225 0.01 3.65 20.16
CA PHE A 225 0.49 5.02 20.35
C PHE A 225 0.66 5.35 21.82
N ASP A 226 -0.28 4.92 22.66
CA ASP A 226 -0.25 5.17 24.11
C ASP A 226 0.83 4.33 24.80
N GLU A 227 1.06 3.08 24.35
CA GLU A 227 2.04 2.17 24.95
C GLU A 227 3.50 2.51 24.54
N PHE A 228 3.75 2.84 23.28
CA PHE A 228 5.12 2.96 22.75
C PHE A 228 5.46 4.33 22.14
N GLY A 229 4.46 5.19 21.93
CA GLY A 229 4.63 6.47 21.26
C GLY A 229 4.66 6.38 19.73
N ALA A 230 4.26 7.49 19.08
CA ALA A 230 4.15 7.60 17.62
C ALA A 230 5.49 7.34 16.90
N ASP A 231 6.59 7.86 17.44
CA ASP A 231 7.90 7.79 16.80
C ASP A 231 8.45 6.37 16.73
N ALA A 232 8.21 5.55 17.75
CA ALA A 232 8.65 4.16 17.77
C ALA A 232 7.94 3.35 16.69
N LEU A 233 6.63 3.54 16.56
CA LEU A 233 5.83 2.91 15.51
C LEU A 233 6.24 3.36 14.12
N ARG A 234 6.45 4.68 13.92
CA ARG A 234 6.94 5.24 12.64
C ARG A 234 8.24 4.59 12.23
N LEU A 235 9.22 4.57 13.12
CA LEU A 235 10.55 4.03 12.80
C LEU A 235 10.51 2.51 12.59
N TYR A 236 9.69 1.77 13.35
CA TYR A 236 9.46 0.34 13.14
C TYR A 236 8.86 0.02 11.75
N LEU A 237 7.86 0.80 11.31
CA LEU A 237 7.25 0.58 9.99
C LEU A 237 8.22 0.89 8.86
N ILE A 238 9.06 1.91 9.01
CA ILE A 238 10.03 2.31 7.99
C ILE A 238 11.20 1.31 7.91
N THR A 239 11.64 0.72 9.02
CA THR A 239 12.67 -0.34 9.02
C THR A 239 12.18 -1.68 8.49
N SER A 240 10.86 -1.86 8.43
CA SER A 240 10.26 -3.13 8.08
C SER A 240 10.41 -3.50 6.59
N PRO A 241 10.17 -4.76 6.21
CA PRO A 241 10.15 -5.17 4.81
C PRO A 241 9.07 -4.48 3.94
N VAL A 242 8.13 -3.75 4.54
CA VAL A 242 7.03 -3.07 3.82
C VAL A 242 7.56 -2.04 2.84
N VAL A 243 8.60 -1.28 3.21
CA VAL A 243 9.25 -0.31 2.31
C VAL A 243 9.95 -0.96 1.12
N ARG A 244 10.06 -2.30 1.10
CA ARG A 244 10.58 -3.11 -0.02
C ARG A 244 9.48 -3.89 -0.75
N GLY A 245 8.21 -3.58 -0.51
CA GLY A 245 7.07 -4.27 -1.13
C GLY A 245 6.85 -5.71 -0.64
N LYS A 246 7.38 -6.06 0.55
CA LYS A 246 7.21 -7.38 1.17
C LYS A 246 6.22 -7.31 2.34
N PRO A 247 5.50 -8.41 2.63
CA PRO A 247 4.58 -8.44 3.75
C PRO A 247 5.33 -8.30 5.08
N LEU A 248 4.76 -7.54 6.02
CA LEU A 248 5.19 -7.47 7.41
C LEU A 248 4.17 -8.18 8.29
N LYS A 249 4.65 -9.10 9.11
CA LYS A 249 3.90 -9.60 10.26
C LYS A 249 4.18 -8.66 11.43
N PHE A 250 3.24 -7.77 11.74
CA PHE A 250 3.39 -6.81 12.82
C PHE A 250 3.59 -7.54 14.15
N LYS A 251 4.59 -7.10 14.93
CA LYS A 251 4.92 -7.63 16.25
C LYS A 251 5.21 -6.46 17.20
N LYS A 252 4.52 -6.41 18.34
CA LYS A 252 4.71 -5.35 19.35
C LYS A 252 6.14 -5.33 19.88
N GLU A 253 6.76 -6.50 19.99
CA GLU A 253 8.14 -6.68 20.45
C GLU A 253 9.11 -5.89 19.58
N GLY A 254 8.89 -5.86 18.27
CA GLY A 254 9.74 -5.11 17.35
C GLY A 254 9.66 -3.59 17.53
N VAL A 255 8.51 -3.06 18.00
CA VAL A 255 8.38 -1.63 18.35
C VAL A 255 9.16 -1.34 19.63
N ARG A 256 9.11 -2.25 20.61
CA ARG A 256 9.86 -2.15 21.87
C ARG A 256 11.38 -2.19 21.64
N ASP A 257 11.84 -3.02 20.72
CA ASP A 257 13.26 -3.12 20.38
C ASP A 257 13.79 -1.79 19.81
N ILE A 258 13.01 -1.09 18.98
CA ILE A 258 13.37 0.24 18.47
C ILE A 258 13.55 1.25 19.61
N LEU A 259 12.65 1.26 20.59
CA LEU A 259 12.79 2.14 21.76
C LEU A 259 14.09 1.85 22.52
N LYS A 260 14.38 0.57 22.73
CA LYS A 260 15.54 0.11 23.51
C LYS A 260 16.87 0.37 22.81
N ASP A 261 16.94 0.10 21.52
CA ASP A 261 18.20 0.07 20.77
C ASP A 261 18.51 1.41 20.09
N VAL A 262 17.51 2.26 19.91
CA VAL A 262 17.65 3.53 19.19
C VAL A 262 17.34 4.73 20.10
N PHE A 263 16.13 4.78 20.67
CA PHE A 263 15.67 6.00 21.35
C PHE A 263 16.33 6.18 22.70
N LEU A 264 16.41 5.12 23.51
CA LEU A 264 17.05 5.18 24.83
C LEU A 264 18.53 5.58 24.73
N PRO A 265 19.38 4.97 23.88
CA PRO A 265 20.78 5.37 23.75
C PRO A 265 20.93 6.81 23.28
N TRP A 266 20.11 7.25 22.32
CA TRP A 266 20.16 8.61 21.80
C TRP A 266 19.74 9.65 22.86
N TYR A 267 18.65 9.39 23.58
CA TYR A 267 18.20 10.23 24.69
C TYR A 267 19.20 10.26 25.84
N ASN A 268 19.82 9.12 26.18
CA ASN A 268 20.83 9.04 27.22
C ASN A 268 22.08 9.87 26.88
N ALA A 269 22.46 9.96 25.60
CA ALA A 269 23.56 10.84 25.17
C ALA A 269 23.23 12.33 25.39
N LEU A 270 21.98 12.75 25.12
CA LEU A 270 21.52 14.11 25.46
C LEU A 270 21.51 14.33 26.97
N ARG A 271 20.99 13.37 27.74
CA ARG A 271 20.98 13.46 29.20
C ARG A 271 22.38 13.64 29.78
N LEU A 272 23.36 12.90 29.24
CA LEU A 272 24.76 13.05 29.62
C LEU A 272 25.27 14.47 29.35
N LEU A 273 25.02 15.03 28.15
CA LEU A 273 25.41 16.40 27.81
C LEU A 273 24.86 17.41 28.83
N ILE A 274 23.57 17.34 29.15
CA ILE A 274 22.93 18.26 30.09
C ILE A 274 23.53 18.12 31.50
N GLN A 275 23.70 16.88 31.98
CA GLN A 275 24.32 16.62 33.28
C GLN A 275 25.75 17.19 33.36
N SER A 276 26.53 17.05 32.29
CA SER A 276 27.88 17.61 32.20
C SER A 276 27.88 19.13 32.22
N CYS A 277 26.94 19.78 31.52
CA CYS A 277 26.78 21.24 31.56
C CYS A 277 26.41 21.73 32.97
N ASP A 278 25.50 21.03 33.66
CA ASP A 278 25.12 21.35 35.04
C ASP A 278 26.31 21.19 36.00
N GLN A 279 27.13 20.15 35.83
CA GLN A 279 28.35 19.96 36.61
C GLN A 279 29.38 21.08 36.40
N LEU A 280 29.55 21.57 35.16
CA LEU A 280 30.41 22.72 34.88
C LEU A 280 29.93 23.98 35.61
N LYS A 281 28.61 24.19 35.63
CA LYS A 281 28.00 25.33 36.29
C LYS A 281 28.21 25.29 37.81
N VAL A 282 28.02 24.13 38.43
CA VAL A 282 28.16 23.96 39.89
C VAL A 282 29.64 23.97 40.31
N ASN A 283 30.48 23.16 39.69
CA ASN A 283 31.85 22.92 40.17
C ASN A 283 32.85 23.97 39.70
N LYS A 284 32.71 24.45 38.45
CA LYS A 284 33.66 25.36 37.81
C LYS A 284 33.09 26.77 37.62
N LYS A 285 31.83 27.03 37.99
CA LYS A 285 31.10 28.30 37.80
C LYS A 285 31.07 28.78 36.33
N VAL A 286 31.17 27.85 35.38
CA VAL A 286 31.12 28.15 33.94
C VAL A 286 29.76 27.76 33.39
N ASN A 287 29.05 28.72 32.77
CA ASN A 287 27.85 28.42 32.00
C ASN A 287 28.24 27.98 30.58
N PHE A 288 27.92 26.75 30.21
CA PHE A 288 28.21 26.25 28.86
C PHE A 288 27.28 26.92 27.84
N ILE A 289 27.89 27.53 26.83
CA ILE A 289 27.21 28.03 25.63
C ILE A 289 27.96 27.47 24.43
N TYR A 290 27.21 26.95 23.47
CA TYR A 290 27.74 26.45 22.21
C TYR A 290 28.48 27.57 21.47
N ASP A 291 29.68 27.26 21.01
CA ASP A 291 30.53 28.18 20.26
C ASP A 291 31.09 27.47 19.02
N GLU A 292 30.78 28.01 17.84
CA GLU A 292 31.26 27.46 16.57
C GLU A 292 32.79 27.48 16.48
N LYS A 293 33.46 28.44 17.12
CA LYS A 293 34.92 28.54 17.13
C LYS A 293 35.58 27.33 17.80
N ARG A 294 34.97 26.80 18.87
CA ARG A 294 35.45 25.60 19.56
C ARG A 294 35.30 24.34 18.70
N LEU A 295 34.35 24.33 17.75
CA LEU A 295 34.23 23.25 16.77
C LEU A 295 35.39 23.30 15.78
N TYR A 296 35.75 24.47 15.26
CA TYR A 296 36.92 24.59 14.38
C TYR A 296 38.25 24.28 15.10
N TYR A 297 38.36 24.65 16.38
CA TYR A 297 39.52 24.29 17.21
C TYR A 297 39.66 22.77 17.36
N SER A 298 38.56 22.03 17.53
CA SER A 298 38.60 20.55 17.61
C SER A 298 38.99 19.88 16.29
N MET A 299 39.11 20.63 15.19
CA MET A 299 39.54 20.15 13.88
C MET A 299 40.98 20.58 13.52
N SER A 300 41.66 21.31 14.41
CA SER A 300 43.06 21.74 14.24
C SER A 300 44.05 20.67 14.73
N SER A 301 45.30 20.68 14.24
CA SER A 301 46.30 19.60 14.37
C SER A 301 46.69 19.14 15.79
N ASN A 302 46.23 19.83 16.85
CA ASN A 302 46.49 19.50 18.27
C ASN A 302 45.24 18.97 19.01
N SER A 303 44.19 18.54 18.30
CA SER A 303 42.91 18.14 18.90
C SER A 303 42.76 16.63 19.11
N ASN A 304 41.67 16.23 19.77
CA ASN A 304 41.33 14.83 20.00
C ASN A 304 40.83 14.16 18.71
N VAL A 305 41.48 13.07 18.30
CA VAL A 305 41.16 12.30 17.08
C VAL A 305 39.70 11.82 17.05
N MET A 306 39.11 11.45 18.20
CA MET A 306 37.74 10.98 18.27
C MET A 306 36.71 12.08 17.96
N ASP A 307 37.04 13.33 18.27
CA ASP A 307 36.18 14.49 17.99
C ASP A 307 36.14 14.75 16.48
N THR A 308 37.31 14.74 15.83
CA THR A 308 37.41 14.85 14.37
C THR A 308 36.71 13.68 13.68
N TRP A 309 36.87 12.46 14.21
CA TRP A 309 36.22 11.27 13.67
C TRP A 309 34.69 11.36 13.75
N ILE A 310 34.10 11.70 14.90
CA ILE A 310 32.64 11.72 15.03
C ILE A 310 32.03 12.80 14.13
N VAL A 311 32.66 13.97 14.01
CA VAL A 311 32.19 15.05 13.12
C VAL A 311 32.26 14.61 11.66
N SER A 312 33.37 14.00 11.22
CA SER A 312 33.51 13.43 9.88
C SER A 312 32.47 12.34 9.60
N TYR A 313 32.20 11.49 10.59
CA TYR A 313 31.20 10.42 10.48
C TYR A 313 29.77 10.99 10.42
N THR A 314 29.47 12.07 11.15
CA THR A 314 28.21 12.81 11.02
C THR A 314 28.03 13.37 9.61
N GLN A 315 29.06 14.02 9.05
CA GLN A 315 29.00 14.57 7.70
C GLN A 315 28.81 13.47 6.64
N THR A 316 29.51 12.34 6.79
CA THR A 316 29.32 11.16 5.93
C THR A 316 27.88 10.65 5.99
N LEU A 317 27.29 10.61 7.19
CA LEU A 317 25.89 10.22 7.35
C LEU A 317 24.95 11.21 6.65
N LEU A 318 25.15 12.52 6.82
CA LEU A 318 24.31 13.54 6.19
C LEU A 318 24.33 13.43 4.66
N ASP A 319 25.51 13.29 4.06
CA ASP A 319 25.67 13.11 2.62
C ASP A 319 24.97 11.83 2.13
N PHE A 320 25.14 10.72 2.85
CA PHE A 320 24.46 9.46 2.55
C PHE A 320 22.93 9.59 2.61
N VAL A 321 22.38 10.16 3.69
CA VAL A 321 20.94 10.31 3.84
C VAL A 321 20.37 11.25 2.78
N ARG A 322 21.08 12.34 2.44
CA ARG A 322 20.65 13.24 1.36
C ARG A 322 20.55 12.50 0.03
N LYS A 323 21.59 11.77 -0.37
CA LYS A 323 21.63 11.00 -1.63
C LYS A 323 20.52 9.94 -1.69
N GLU A 324 20.32 9.19 -0.60
CA GLU A 324 19.32 8.13 -0.58
C GLU A 324 17.88 8.67 -0.54
N MET A 325 17.64 9.79 0.16
CA MET A 325 16.32 10.42 0.22
C MET A 325 15.96 11.13 -1.09
N GLU A 326 16.92 11.72 -1.79
CA GLU A 326 16.74 12.25 -3.16
C GLU A 326 16.35 11.15 -4.15
N ALA A 327 16.90 9.94 -3.95
CA ALA A 327 16.50 8.74 -4.68
C ALA A 327 15.27 8.02 -4.10
N TYR A 328 14.58 8.57 -3.10
CA TYR A 328 13.43 7.92 -2.41
C TYR A 328 13.72 6.51 -1.85
N ARG A 329 14.99 6.17 -1.58
CA ARG A 329 15.44 4.86 -1.08
C ARG A 329 15.38 4.79 0.44
N LEU A 330 14.20 4.98 0.99
CA LEU A 330 14.00 5.07 2.44
C LEU A 330 14.50 3.83 3.21
N TYR A 331 14.46 2.65 2.59
CA TYR A 331 14.86 1.37 3.19
C TYR A 331 16.37 1.22 3.46
N THR A 332 17.22 2.10 2.94
CA THR A 332 18.68 2.11 3.16
C THR A 332 19.08 3.06 4.29
N VAL A 333 18.29 4.12 4.50
CA VAL A 333 18.56 5.20 5.45
C VAL A 333 18.52 4.71 6.89
N VAL A 334 17.46 4.00 7.29
CA VAL A 334 17.28 3.68 8.71
C VAL A 334 18.32 2.72 9.27
N PRO A 335 18.73 1.64 8.59
CA PRO A 335 19.84 0.80 9.08
C PRO A 335 21.13 1.59 9.32
N ARG A 336 21.41 2.60 8.49
CA ARG A 336 22.58 3.47 8.66
C ARG A 336 22.43 4.40 9.87
N LEU A 337 21.24 4.93 10.11
CA LEU A 337 20.92 5.74 11.29
C LEU A 337 21.08 4.95 12.59
N VAL A 338 20.56 3.72 12.64
CA VAL A 338 20.71 2.83 13.81
C VAL A 338 22.18 2.55 14.09
N LYS A 339 22.96 2.18 13.06
CA LYS A 339 24.41 1.98 13.19
C LYS A 339 25.12 3.24 13.66
N TYR A 340 24.69 4.41 13.21
CA TYR A 340 25.28 5.67 13.66
C TYR A 340 25.05 5.92 15.15
N ILE A 341 23.83 5.70 15.65
CA ILE A 341 23.51 5.88 17.07
C ILE A 341 24.32 4.91 17.94
N ASP A 342 24.53 3.69 17.48
CA ASP A 342 25.44 2.72 18.13
C ASP A 342 26.88 3.24 18.19
N MET A 343 27.45 3.72 17.07
CA MET A 343 28.80 4.32 17.05
C MET A 343 28.92 5.56 17.95
N LEU A 344 27.90 6.43 17.96
CA LEU A 344 27.88 7.61 18.83
C LEU A 344 27.91 7.20 20.31
N THR A 345 27.10 6.23 20.71
CA THR A 345 26.89 5.90 22.14
C THR A 345 27.93 4.92 22.67
N ASN A 346 28.21 3.84 21.94
CA ASN A 346 29.09 2.76 22.39
C ASN A 346 30.57 3.00 22.12
N TRP A 347 30.91 3.88 21.16
CA TRP A 347 32.29 4.26 20.87
C TRP A 347 32.60 5.67 21.35
N TYR A 348 32.00 6.69 20.71
CA TYR A 348 32.37 8.08 21.01
C TYR A 348 32.09 8.47 22.47
N VAL A 349 30.84 8.28 22.92
CA VAL A 349 30.42 8.66 24.28
C VAL A 349 31.16 7.85 25.34
N LYS A 350 31.31 6.53 25.12
CA LYS A 350 31.97 5.63 26.07
C LYS A 350 33.44 5.97 26.27
N LEU A 351 34.19 6.23 25.18
CA LEU A 351 35.62 6.50 25.24
C LEU A 351 35.93 7.92 25.76
N ASN A 352 35.04 8.89 25.52
CA ASN A 352 35.23 10.28 25.96
C ASN A 352 34.52 10.60 27.30
N LYS A 353 34.02 9.60 28.04
CA LYS A 353 33.24 9.80 29.27
C LYS A 353 33.95 10.66 30.33
N LYS A 354 35.27 10.51 30.49
CA LYS A 354 36.07 11.32 31.43
C LYS A 354 36.11 12.81 31.03
N ARG A 355 36.16 13.09 29.72
CA ARG A 355 36.14 14.44 29.16
C ARG A 355 34.79 15.12 29.42
N PHE A 356 33.69 14.39 29.20
CA PHE A 356 32.35 14.91 29.50
C PHE A 356 32.11 15.14 30.99
N LYS A 357 32.67 14.30 31.87
CA LYS A 357 32.59 14.48 33.33
C LYS A 357 33.49 15.61 33.88
N CYS A 358 34.20 16.31 33.01
CA CYS A 358 35.08 17.41 33.37
C CYS A 358 36.24 17.02 34.30
N GLU A 359 36.64 15.74 34.26
CA GLU A 359 37.79 15.16 34.98
C GLU A 359 39.13 15.52 34.30
N THR A 360 39.09 16.16 33.14
CA THR A 360 40.23 16.63 32.36
C THR A 360 40.38 18.16 32.46
N THR A 361 41.24 18.77 31.62
CA THR A 361 41.36 20.22 31.55
C THR A 361 40.03 20.86 31.18
N LEU A 362 39.79 22.08 31.71
CA LEU A 362 38.53 22.80 31.46
C LEU A 362 38.30 23.02 29.95
N GLU A 363 39.35 23.41 29.23
CA GLU A 363 39.25 23.66 27.78
C GLU A 363 38.90 22.39 27.00
N ASP A 364 39.57 21.26 27.28
CA ASP A 364 39.28 19.99 26.61
C ASP A 364 37.85 19.51 26.89
N SER A 365 37.37 19.70 28.12
CA SER A 365 35.99 19.38 28.50
C SER A 365 35.00 20.25 27.72
N LEU A 366 35.24 21.56 27.62
CA LEU A 366 34.39 22.48 26.84
C LEU A 366 34.36 22.13 25.35
N VAL A 367 35.52 21.80 24.77
CA VAL A 367 35.61 21.36 23.37
C VAL A 367 34.81 20.07 23.14
N SER A 368 34.98 19.07 24.00
CA SER A 368 34.26 17.79 23.87
C SER A 368 32.73 17.97 23.95
N LEU A 369 32.25 18.81 24.87
CA LEU A 369 30.83 19.13 25.03
C LEU A 369 30.29 19.91 23.83
N ASN A 370 31.10 20.80 23.25
CA ASN A 370 30.74 21.52 22.03
C ASN A 370 30.54 20.58 20.84
N VAL A 371 31.45 19.61 20.66
CA VAL A 371 31.33 18.58 19.61
C VAL A 371 30.11 17.69 19.84
N LEU A 372 29.87 17.24 21.08
CA LEU A 372 28.70 16.42 21.39
C LEU A 372 27.39 17.19 21.15
N CYS A 373 27.33 18.47 21.54
CA CYS A 373 26.19 19.34 21.29
C CYS A 373 25.93 19.51 19.79
N TYR A 374 26.98 19.76 18.99
CA TYR A 374 26.87 19.84 17.53
C TYR A 374 26.31 18.54 16.92
N VAL A 375 26.85 17.39 17.32
CA VAL A 375 26.41 16.09 16.80
C VAL A 375 24.95 15.82 17.16
N LEU A 376 24.55 16.05 18.40
CA LEU A 376 23.17 15.83 18.85
C LEU A 376 22.18 16.77 18.17
N LEU A 377 22.55 18.05 17.97
CA LEU A 377 21.73 19.03 17.26
C LEU A 377 21.56 18.64 15.78
N THR A 378 22.64 18.21 15.15
CA THR A 378 22.63 17.74 13.76
C THR A 378 21.77 16.50 13.60
N MET A 379 21.88 15.56 14.54
CA MET A 379 21.03 14.36 14.57
C MET A 379 19.55 14.69 14.79
N ALA A 380 19.21 15.64 15.67
CA ALA A 380 17.83 16.06 15.88
C ALA A 380 17.23 16.61 14.57
N LYS A 381 17.97 17.44 13.83
CA LYS A 381 17.54 17.95 12.51
C LYS A 381 17.37 16.82 11.48
N LEU A 382 18.33 15.88 11.43
CA LEU A 382 18.30 14.75 10.50
C LEU A 382 17.13 13.79 10.79
N MET A 383 16.82 13.58 12.07
CA MET A 383 15.79 12.64 12.53
C MET A 383 14.38 13.24 12.51
N ALA A 384 14.22 14.57 12.38
CA ALA A 384 12.92 15.24 12.42
C ALA A 384 11.86 14.68 11.44
N PRO A 385 12.19 14.29 10.19
CA PRO A 385 11.21 13.67 9.30
C PRO A 385 10.76 12.26 9.76
N PHE A 386 11.62 11.55 10.50
CA PHE A 386 11.38 10.16 10.90
C PHE A 386 10.72 10.07 12.29
N THR A 387 11.28 10.79 13.26
CA THR A 387 10.88 10.80 14.68
C THR A 387 10.64 12.24 15.14
N PRO A 388 9.59 12.91 14.65
CA PRO A 388 9.36 14.34 14.89
C PRO A 388 9.22 14.70 16.37
N PHE A 389 8.58 13.86 17.19
CA PHE A 389 8.32 14.21 18.59
C PHE A 389 9.60 14.20 19.43
N LEU A 390 10.40 13.13 19.32
CA LEU A 390 11.66 13.02 20.02
C LEU A 390 12.68 14.04 19.48
N ALA A 391 12.74 14.22 18.16
CA ALA A 391 13.64 15.20 17.55
C ALA A 391 13.33 16.63 18.03
N GLU A 392 12.05 17.02 18.06
CA GLU A 392 11.63 18.34 18.54
C GLU A 392 11.92 18.52 20.04
N TYR A 393 11.62 17.50 20.84
CA TYR A 393 11.92 17.52 22.28
C TYR A 393 13.43 17.72 22.55
N MET A 394 14.28 16.98 21.85
CA MET A 394 15.73 17.12 21.96
C MET A 394 16.21 18.49 21.46
N TYR A 395 15.64 18.98 20.35
CA TYR A 395 15.96 20.29 19.81
C TYR A 395 15.63 21.42 20.80
N GLN A 396 14.45 21.41 21.43
CA GLN A 396 14.06 22.43 22.42
C GLN A 396 14.99 22.48 23.63
N ILE A 397 15.54 21.33 24.05
CA ILE A 397 16.54 21.26 25.12
C ILE A 397 17.87 21.85 24.63
N LEU A 398 18.37 21.39 23.48
CA LEU A 398 19.65 21.82 22.91
C LEU A 398 19.65 23.31 22.57
N ARG A 399 18.51 23.87 22.13
CA ARG A 399 18.33 25.28 21.82
C ARG A 399 18.69 26.20 22.99
N LYS A 400 18.50 25.75 24.23
CA LYS A 400 18.85 26.53 25.44
C LYS A 400 20.36 26.69 25.63
N LEU A 401 21.16 25.80 25.04
CA LEU A 401 22.63 25.85 25.05
C LEU A 401 23.20 26.67 23.89
N MET A 402 22.35 27.10 22.95
CA MET A 402 22.77 27.92 21.80
C MET A 402 22.86 29.40 22.20
N PRO A 403 23.74 30.18 21.54
CA PRO A 403 23.74 31.63 21.72
C PRO A 403 22.37 32.19 21.35
N GLN A 404 21.80 33.04 22.21
CA GLN A 404 20.56 33.74 21.90
C GLN A 404 20.85 34.73 20.76
N PRO A 405 19.97 34.83 19.75
CA PRO A 405 20.11 35.89 18.75
C PRO A 405 20.11 37.24 19.48
N SER A 406 21.11 38.07 19.22
CA SER A 406 21.12 39.45 19.67
C SER A 406 19.84 40.10 19.17
N SER A 407 19.04 40.64 20.08
CA SER A 407 17.80 41.38 19.80
C SER A 407 18.13 42.72 19.13
N SER A 408 18.64 42.67 17.91
CA SER A 408 18.97 43.82 17.06
C SER A 408 18.70 43.50 15.59
N LEU A 409 17.50 42.98 15.32
CA LEU A 409 16.88 43.10 14.02
C LEU A 409 15.57 43.86 14.24
N SER A 410 15.66 45.18 14.06
CA SER A 410 14.51 46.05 13.84
C SER A 410 13.72 45.52 12.64
N PRO A 411 12.38 45.41 12.73
CA PRO A 411 11.56 45.01 11.60
C PRO A 411 11.53 46.14 10.56
N GLU A 412 12.08 45.89 9.38
CA GLU A 412 11.71 46.57 8.14
C GLU A 412 10.86 45.63 7.28
#